data_AF-A0A1V5VU89-F1
#
_entry.id   AF-A0A1V5VU89-F1
#
_cell.length_a   1.000
_cell.length_b   1.000
_cell.length_c   1.000
_cell.angle_alpha   90.00
_cell.angle_beta   90.00
_cell.angle_gamma   90.00
#
_symmetry.space_group_name_H-M   'P 1'
#
loop_
_entity.id
_entity.type
_entity.pdbx_description
1 polymer ?
#
loop_
_entity_poly.entity_id
_entity_poly.type
_entity_poly.pdbx_seq_one_letter_code
_entity_poly.pdbx_strand_id
1 'polypeptide(L)'
;MNVQEEFSKAIQFIAHHQDGEIAETLKFRGLHYNMIYGVSSNILYGYAKTVEKNQELALALWKEDFREAKLLAFMVANPETINNQELDTMVHGCVNHEMVEIGALHLFSKVPNAIQKSYEWAQSEEEYVKMTAYMMISHLAIRLKNVKFSDLAKFLPLYERDFTHGSYFVRKTLVNSFQEVAFRKPGIKDPIIKATKKLLQQNIGTEFELQAQDMLHVLNYC
;
A
#
# COMPACT_ATOMS: atom_id res chain seq x y z
N MET A 1 9.55 28.51 1.48
CA MET A 1 8.15 28.96 1.31
C MET A 1 7.45 28.83 2.66
N ASN A 2 6.44 29.65 2.95
CA ASN A 2 5.64 29.47 4.16
C ASN A 2 4.72 28.25 3.96
N VAL A 3 4.70 27.29 4.90
CA VAL A 3 3.85 26.09 4.81
C VAL A 3 2.38 26.45 4.64
N GLN A 4 1.92 27.56 5.25
CA GLN A 4 0.55 28.04 5.07
C GLN A 4 0.25 28.43 3.61
N GLU A 5 1.24 28.99 2.92
CA GLU A 5 1.10 29.38 1.52
C GLU A 5 1.06 28.14 0.61
N GLU A 6 1.94 27.16 0.85
CA GLU A 6 1.94 25.88 0.12
C GLU A 6 0.64 25.10 0.35
N PHE A 7 0.16 25.05 1.58
CA PHE A 7 -1.12 24.45 1.92
C PHE A 7 -2.27 25.14 1.17
N SER A 8 -2.32 26.47 1.20
CA SER A 8 -3.34 27.24 0.49
C SER A 8 -3.31 26.97 -1.02
N LYS A 9 -2.12 26.89 -1.63
CA LYS A 9 -1.95 26.54 -3.05
C LYS A 9 -2.43 25.11 -3.34
N ALA A 10 -2.16 24.15 -2.45
CA ALA A 10 -2.61 22.77 -2.60
C ALA A 10 -4.14 22.67 -2.57
N ILE A 11 -4.79 23.33 -1.60
CA ILE A 11 -6.25 23.38 -1.50
C ILE A 11 -6.87 24.06 -2.72
N GLN A 12 -6.32 25.18 -3.17
CA GLN A 12 -6.76 25.87 -4.39
C GLN A 12 -6.61 24.98 -5.63
N PHE A 13 -5.50 24.25 -5.74
CA PHE A 13 -5.27 23.32 -6.83
C PHE A 13 -6.32 22.21 -6.86
N ILE A 14 -6.64 21.61 -5.71
CA ILE A 14 -7.68 20.58 -5.59
C ILE A 14 -9.05 21.15 -5.99
N ALA A 15 -9.41 22.33 -5.46
CA ALA A 15 -10.67 22.98 -5.78
C ALA A 15 -10.81 23.34 -7.27
N HIS A 16 -9.72 23.71 -7.93
CA HIS A 16 -9.71 24.03 -9.36
C HIS A 16 -9.92 22.81 -10.26
N HIS A 17 -9.46 21.62 -9.83
CA HIS A 17 -9.52 20.38 -10.61
C HIS A 17 -10.62 19.42 -10.15
N GLN A 18 -11.51 19.87 -9.26
CA GLN A 18 -12.59 19.04 -8.75
C GLN A 18 -13.53 18.59 -9.87
N ASP A 19 -14.05 17.39 -9.73
CA ASP A 19 -14.97 16.77 -10.68
C ASP A 19 -16.10 16.08 -9.90
N GLY A 20 -17.27 16.69 -9.92
CA GLY A 20 -18.45 16.20 -9.19
C GLY A 20 -18.96 14.85 -9.70
N GLU A 21 -18.91 14.61 -11.01
CA GLU A 21 -19.39 13.35 -11.61
C GLU A 21 -18.47 12.18 -11.21
N ILE A 22 -17.16 12.42 -11.20
CA ILE A 22 -16.19 11.45 -10.69
C ILE A 22 -16.38 11.23 -9.19
N ALA A 23 -16.58 12.30 -8.41
CA ALA A 23 -16.83 12.17 -6.98
C ALA A 23 -18.08 11.32 -6.67
N GLU A 24 -19.17 11.54 -7.38
CA GLU A 24 -20.40 10.74 -7.26
C GLU A 24 -20.17 9.29 -7.69
N THR A 25 -19.47 9.07 -8.80
CA THR A 25 -19.15 7.73 -9.30
C THR A 25 -18.30 6.93 -8.30
N LEU A 26 -17.29 7.57 -7.68
CA LEU A 26 -16.45 6.93 -6.66
C LEU A 26 -17.26 6.55 -5.42
N LYS A 27 -18.14 7.44 -4.95
CA LYS A 27 -19.07 7.16 -3.84
C LYS A 27 -20.01 6.00 -4.18
N PHE A 28 -20.60 6.02 -5.37
CA PHE A 28 -21.49 4.95 -5.85
C PHE A 28 -20.80 3.59 -5.90
N ARG A 29 -19.50 3.55 -6.23
CA ARG A 29 -18.68 2.33 -6.22
C ARG A 29 -18.21 1.89 -4.83
N GLY A 30 -18.67 2.55 -3.76
CA GLY A 30 -18.36 2.18 -2.38
C GLY A 30 -17.01 2.69 -1.89
N LEU A 31 -16.43 3.72 -2.51
CA LEU A 31 -15.22 4.34 -1.97
C LEU A 31 -15.58 5.22 -0.77
N HIS A 32 -15.17 4.79 0.42
CA HIS A 32 -15.49 5.46 1.68
C HIS A 32 -14.42 6.47 2.07
N TYR A 33 -14.80 7.75 2.02
CA TYR A 33 -14.15 8.91 2.65
C TYR A 33 -15.25 9.84 3.17
N ASN A 34 -14.94 10.74 4.11
CA ASN A 34 -15.91 11.73 4.59
C ASN A 34 -16.31 12.72 3.47
N MET A 35 -15.35 13.18 2.67
CA MET A 35 -15.60 14.00 1.47
C MET A 35 -14.69 13.58 0.31
N ILE A 36 -15.21 13.73 -0.92
CA ILE A 36 -14.50 13.42 -2.18
C ILE A 36 -14.76 14.58 -3.15
N TYR A 37 -13.68 15.19 -3.66
CA TYR A 37 -13.74 16.23 -4.70
C TYR A 37 -13.56 15.67 -6.13
N GLY A 38 -13.20 14.40 -6.28
CA GLY A 38 -13.17 13.72 -7.58
C GLY A 38 -11.92 14.02 -8.42
N VAL A 39 -10.91 14.67 -7.83
CA VAL A 39 -9.63 14.89 -8.52
C VAL A 39 -8.93 13.54 -8.72
N SER A 40 -8.50 13.25 -9.95
CA SER A 40 -7.78 12.01 -10.24
C SER A 40 -6.43 11.98 -9.51
N SER A 41 -6.00 10.78 -9.08
CA SER A 41 -4.70 10.59 -8.43
C SER A 41 -3.52 11.00 -9.33
N ASN A 42 -3.67 10.88 -10.65
CA ASN A 42 -2.68 11.33 -11.63
C ASN A 42 -2.52 12.86 -11.64
N ILE A 43 -3.62 13.61 -11.52
CA ILE A 43 -3.58 15.08 -11.44
C ILE A 43 -2.93 15.51 -10.12
N LEU A 44 -3.32 14.88 -9.00
CA LEU A 44 -2.69 15.13 -7.69
C LEU A 44 -1.19 14.83 -7.72
N TYR A 45 -0.79 13.71 -8.32
CA TYR A 45 0.62 13.36 -8.45
C TYR A 45 1.36 14.30 -9.41
N GLY A 46 0.69 14.81 -10.43
CA GLY A 46 1.18 15.89 -11.29
C GLY A 46 1.59 17.12 -10.46
N TYR A 47 0.70 17.58 -9.59
CA TYR A 47 0.97 18.68 -8.65
C TYR A 47 2.04 18.34 -7.63
N ALA A 48 2.00 17.14 -7.03
CA ALA A 48 3.00 16.73 -6.04
C ALA A 48 4.44 16.72 -6.60
N LYS A 49 4.60 16.57 -7.93
CA LYS A 49 5.91 16.67 -8.60
C LYS A 49 6.41 18.10 -8.77
N THR A 50 5.54 19.12 -8.67
CA THR A 50 5.93 20.53 -8.75
C THR A 50 6.26 21.13 -7.38
N VAL A 51 6.08 20.37 -6.31
CA VAL A 51 6.34 20.77 -4.93
C VAL A 51 7.49 19.91 -4.39
N GLU A 52 8.43 20.54 -3.66
CA GLU A 52 9.46 19.77 -2.95
C GLU A 52 8.82 18.92 -1.85
N LYS A 53 9.51 17.84 -1.44
CA LYS A 53 9.04 17.00 -0.35
C LYS A 53 9.02 17.81 0.94
N ASN A 54 7.83 17.98 1.53
CA ASN A 54 7.62 18.81 2.71
C ASN A 54 6.75 18.06 3.72
N GLN A 55 7.36 17.69 4.85
CA GLN A 55 6.69 16.95 5.91
C GLN A 55 5.65 17.80 6.65
N GLU A 56 5.91 19.08 6.87
CA GLU A 56 4.94 19.98 7.53
C GLU A 56 3.68 20.16 6.67
N LEU A 57 3.86 20.33 5.35
CA LEU A 57 2.75 20.36 4.39
C LEU A 57 1.97 19.04 4.40
N ALA A 58 2.67 17.90 4.37
CA ALA A 58 2.01 16.59 4.41
C ALA A 58 1.17 16.40 5.67
N LEU A 59 1.67 16.81 6.84
CA LEU A 59 0.93 16.75 8.10
C LEU A 59 -0.26 17.72 8.12
N ALA A 60 -0.13 18.90 7.51
CA ALA A 60 -1.25 19.84 7.36
C ALA A 60 -2.36 19.24 6.49
N LEU A 61 -2.01 18.70 5.32
CA LEU A 61 -2.96 18.00 4.43
C LEU A 61 -3.56 16.75 5.09
N TRP A 62 -2.78 16.00 5.85
CA TRP A 62 -3.25 14.79 6.51
C TRP A 62 -4.32 15.08 7.57
N LYS A 63 -4.34 16.27 8.18
CA LYS A 63 -5.38 16.66 9.14
C LYS A 63 -6.73 16.91 8.49
N GLU A 64 -6.75 17.22 7.19
CA GLU A 64 -7.97 17.40 6.44
C GLU A 64 -8.69 16.07 6.23
N ASP A 65 -10.02 16.11 6.24
CA ASP A 65 -10.87 14.91 6.22
C ASP A 65 -11.56 14.69 4.87
N PHE A 66 -10.79 14.87 3.80
CA PHE A 66 -11.26 14.59 2.44
C PHE A 66 -10.21 13.86 1.62
N ARG A 67 -10.67 13.04 0.68
CA ARG A 67 -9.85 12.10 -0.09
C ARG A 67 -8.59 12.72 -0.67
N GLU A 68 -8.75 13.80 -1.43
CA GLU A 68 -7.66 14.39 -2.21
C GLU A 68 -6.53 14.93 -1.33
N ALA A 69 -6.84 15.47 -0.13
CA ALA A 69 -5.82 15.90 0.81
C ALA A 69 -5.08 14.71 1.44
N LYS A 70 -5.79 13.64 1.82
CA LYS A 70 -5.14 12.41 2.32
C LYS A 70 -4.18 11.81 1.30
N LEU A 71 -4.62 11.69 0.04
CA LEU A 71 -3.79 11.15 -1.03
C LEU A 71 -2.59 12.06 -1.31
N LEU A 72 -2.80 13.37 -1.37
CA LEU A 72 -1.73 14.33 -1.62
C LEU A 72 -0.71 14.35 -0.46
N ALA A 73 -1.16 14.16 0.79
CA ALA A 73 -0.27 14.07 1.95
C ALA A 73 0.79 12.96 1.77
N PHE A 74 0.39 11.76 1.34
CA PHE A 74 1.35 10.69 1.01
C PHE A 74 2.30 11.07 -0.11
N MET A 75 1.82 11.83 -1.10
CA MET A 75 2.61 12.21 -2.26
C MET A 75 3.60 13.34 -1.97
N VAL A 76 3.38 14.20 -0.97
CA VAL A 76 4.30 15.31 -0.64
C VAL A 76 5.13 15.06 0.62
N ALA A 77 4.77 14.07 1.43
CA ALA A 77 5.54 13.66 2.61
C ALA A 77 7.00 13.33 2.27
N ASN A 78 7.90 13.69 3.18
CA ASN A 78 9.32 13.41 3.04
C ASN A 78 9.67 12.09 3.76
N PRO A 79 9.99 11.01 3.03
CA PRO A 79 10.26 9.71 3.64
C PRO A 79 11.55 9.68 4.47
N GLU A 80 12.46 10.65 4.30
CA GLU A 80 13.73 10.73 5.05
C GLU A 80 13.57 11.44 6.41
N THR A 81 12.55 12.29 6.56
CA THR A 81 12.37 13.10 7.77
C THR A 81 11.12 12.73 8.57
N ILE A 82 10.17 11.98 7.99
CA ILE A 82 9.01 11.46 8.73
C ILE A 82 9.48 10.58 9.89
N ASN A 83 8.95 10.84 11.09
CA ASN A 83 9.28 10.02 12.26
C ASN A 83 8.36 8.80 12.37
N ASN A 84 8.74 7.83 13.22
CA ASN A 84 7.97 6.60 13.38
C ASN A 84 6.53 6.84 13.88
N GLN A 85 6.31 7.83 14.75
CA GLN A 85 4.98 8.12 15.29
C GLN A 85 4.05 8.67 14.20
N GLU A 86 4.55 9.59 13.36
CA GLU A 86 3.81 10.11 12.21
C GLU A 86 3.50 9.01 11.19
N LEU A 87 4.49 8.16 10.92
CA LEU A 87 4.36 7.04 10.01
C LEU A 87 3.29 6.04 10.49
N ASP A 88 3.35 5.66 11.77
CA ASP A 88 2.38 4.76 12.39
C ASP A 88 0.99 5.41 12.42
N THR A 89 0.89 6.71 12.75
CA THR A 89 -0.39 7.45 12.69
C THR A 89 -1.00 7.42 11.29
N MET A 90 -0.17 7.56 10.26
CA MET A 90 -0.64 7.55 8.88
C MET A 90 -1.10 6.16 8.41
N VAL A 91 -0.38 5.08 8.74
CA VAL A 91 -0.80 3.73 8.34
C VAL A 91 -2.06 3.27 9.07
N HIS A 92 -2.19 3.58 10.36
CA HIS A 92 -3.38 3.25 11.15
C HIS A 92 -4.58 4.13 10.78
N GLY A 93 -4.34 5.28 10.14
CA GLY A 93 -5.40 6.14 9.59
C GLY A 93 -5.88 5.75 8.18
N CYS A 94 -5.31 4.71 7.56
CA CYS A 94 -5.82 4.17 6.29
C CYS A 94 -7.15 3.45 6.51
N VAL A 95 -8.20 3.87 5.82
CA VAL A 95 -9.58 3.33 6.00
C VAL A 95 -10.13 2.62 4.77
N ASN A 96 -9.36 2.55 3.68
CA ASN A 96 -9.75 1.89 2.44
C ASN A 96 -8.52 1.45 1.62
N HIS A 97 -8.74 0.60 0.62
CA HIS A 97 -7.68 0.08 -0.25
C HIS A 97 -6.91 1.16 -1.00
N GLU A 98 -7.56 2.26 -1.41
CA GLU A 98 -6.90 3.33 -2.16
C GLU A 98 -5.84 4.05 -1.32
N MET A 99 -6.13 4.36 -0.05
CA MET A 99 -5.14 4.95 0.85
C MET A 99 -3.94 4.02 1.04
N VAL A 100 -4.19 2.71 1.19
CA VAL A 100 -3.14 1.70 1.31
C VAL A 100 -2.26 1.69 0.05
N GLU A 101 -2.86 1.70 -1.14
CA GLU A 101 -2.15 1.68 -2.43
C GLU A 101 -1.32 2.94 -2.65
N ILE A 102 -1.94 4.11 -2.52
CA ILE A 102 -1.25 5.39 -2.70
C ILE A 102 -0.19 5.60 -1.62
N GLY A 103 -0.49 5.26 -0.36
CA GLY A 103 0.45 5.35 0.74
C GLY A 103 1.67 4.44 0.54
N ALA A 104 1.46 3.17 0.18
CA ALA A 104 2.54 2.22 -0.07
C ALA A 104 3.41 2.64 -1.26
N LEU A 105 2.79 3.12 -2.35
CA LEU A 105 3.48 3.58 -3.55
C LEU A 105 4.29 4.87 -3.31
N HIS A 106 3.72 5.85 -2.60
CA HIS A 106 4.30 7.19 -2.54
C HIS A 106 5.13 7.47 -1.29
N LEU A 107 4.82 6.86 -0.14
CA LEU A 107 5.44 7.15 1.15
C LEU A 107 6.01 5.92 1.84
N PHE A 108 5.15 4.98 2.27
CA PHE A 108 5.52 3.96 3.25
C PHE A 108 6.66 3.08 2.77
N SER A 109 6.63 2.63 1.51
CA SER A 109 7.71 1.81 0.99
C SER A 109 9.03 2.56 0.90
N LYS A 110 9.08 3.90 0.93
CA LYS A 110 10.27 4.72 0.67
C LYS A 110 11.04 5.14 1.92
N VAL A 111 10.51 4.89 3.13
CA VAL A 111 11.23 5.21 4.37
C VAL A 111 12.49 4.35 4.52
N PRO A 112 13.56 4.83 5.18
CA PRO A 112 14.82 4.09 5.29
C PRO A 112 14.71 2.67 5.87
N ASN A 113 13.80 2.45 6.82
CA ASN A 113 13.55 1.18 7.50
C ASN A 113 12.33 0.41 6.95
N ALA A 114 11.93 0.64 5.69
CA ALA A 114 10.68 0.14 5.13
C ALA A 114 10.51 -1.40 5.21
N ILE A 115 11.57 -2.20 5.02
CA ILE A 115 11.50 -3.68 5.15
C ILE A 115 11.20 -4.10 6.59
N GLN A 116 11.74 -3.38 7.57
CA GLN A 116 11.49 -3.66 8.98
C GLN A 116 10.06 -3.25 9.35
N LYS A 117 9.65 -2.03 8.99
CA LYS A 117 8.28 -1.54 9.22
C LYS A 117 7.20 -2.40 8.55
N SER A 118 7.42 -2.81 7.30
CA SER A 118 6.54 -3.76 6.62
C SER A 118 6.40 -5.08 7.41
N TYR A 119 7.49 -5.62 7.95
CA TYR A 119 7.41 -6.85 8.75
C TYR A 119 6.67 -6.67 10.08
N GLU A 120 6.85 -5.53 10.74
CA GLU A 120 6.12 -5.17 11.96
C GLU A 120 4.62 -5.06 11.67
N TRP A 121 4.23 -4.29 10.65
CA TRP A 121 2.83 -4.08 10.27
C TRP A 121 2.15 -5.33 9.73
N ALA A 122 2.88 -6.25 9.10
CA ALA A 122 2.32 -7.53 8.66
C ALA A 122 1.86 -8.41 9.84
N GLN A 123 2.36 -8.15 11.05
CA GLN A 123 1.93 -8.85 12.26
C GLN A 123 0.67 -8.25 12.90
N SER A 124 0.22 -7.06 12.46
CA SER A 124 -1.00 -6.43 12.95
C SER A 124 -2.23 -7.26 12.60
N GLU A 125 -3.25 -7.22 13.47
CA GLU A 125 -4.58 -7.76 13.18
C GLU A 125 -5.46 -6.76 12.40
N GLU A 126 -5.05 -5.50 12.33
CA GLU A 126 -5.77 -4.48 11.56
C GLU A 126 -5.62 -4.71 10.05
N GLU A 127 -6.77 -4.83 9.38
CA GLU A 127 -6.85 -5.20 7.97
C GLU A 127 -5.98 -4.32 7.07
N TYR A 128 -6.14 -3.00 7.13
CA TYR A 128 -5.45 -2.06 6.25
C TYR A 128 -3.97 -1.90 6.59
N VAL A 129 -3.59 -2.07 7.85
CA VAL A 129 -2.18 -2.07 8.28
C VAL A 129 -1.47 -3.30 7.71
N LYS A 130 -2.09 -4.47 7.83
CA LYS A 130 -1.60 -5.73 7.25
C LYS A 130 -1.54 -5.66 5.71
N MET A 131 -2.57 -5.12 5.05
CA MET A 131 -2.54 -4.90 3.60
C MET A 131 -1.39 -3.96 3.19
N THR A 132 -1.16 -2.89 3.95
CA THR A 132 -0.08 -1.93 3.69
C THR A 132 1.26 -2.64 3.72
N ALA A 133 1.47 -3.49 4.73
CA ALA A 133 2.69 -4.27 4.87
C ALA A 133 3.00 -5.15 3.65
N TYR A 134 2.01 -5.88 3.14
CA TYR A 134 2.19 -6.73 1.97
C TYR A 134 2.41 -5.92 0.70
N MET A 135 1.64 -4.86 0.49
CA MET A 135 1.84 -4.00 -0.68
C MET A 135 3.21 -3.30 -0.65
N MET A 136 3.71 -2.93 0.54
CA MET A 136 5.08 -2.43 0.69
C MET A 136 6.13 -3.45 0.23
N ILE A 137 6.00 -4.73 0.56
CA ILE A 137 7.02 -5.72 0.16
C ILE A 137 7.09 -5.89 -1.36
N SER A 138 5.95 -5.77 -2.04
CA SER A 138 5.85 -5.75 -3.50
C SER A 138 6.57 -4.53 -4.08
N HIS A 139 6.26 -3.33 -3.60
CA HIS A 139 6.95 -2.10 -4.05
C HIS A 139 8.45 -2.10 -3.75
N LEU A 140 8.86 -2.65 -2.61
CA LEU A 140 10.27 -2.81 -2.26
C LEU A 140 10.98 -3.77 -3.21
N ALA A 141 10.35 -4.88 -3.59
CA ALA A 141 10.90 -5.82 -4.56
C ALA A 141 11.05 -5.20 -5.96
N ILE A 142 10.11 -4.35 -6.38
CA ILE A 142 10.19 -3.58 -7.64
C ILE A 142 11.34 -2.57 -7.58
N ARG A 143 11.40 -1.76 -6.52
CA ARG A 143 12.29 -0.59 -6.45
C ARG A 143 13.73 -0.94 -6.11
N LEU A 144 13.94 -1.84 -5.17
CA LEU A 144 15.27 -2.17 -4.68
C LEU A 144 15.93 -3.19 -5.60
N LYS A 145 17.09 -2.82 -6.16
CA LYS A 145 17.91 -3.72 -6.98
C LYS A 145 18.31 -4.96 -6.19
N ASN A 146 18.81 -4.74 -4.98
CA ASN A 146 19.27 -5.78 -4.07
C ASN A 146 18.37 -5.81 -2.83
N VAL A 147 17.66 -6.92 -2.65
CA VAL A 147 16.96 -7.26 -1.42
C VAL A 147 17.50 -8.60 -0.96
N LYS A 148 17.90 -8.74 0.30
CA LYS A 148 18.47 -10.00 0.78
C LYS A 148 17.39 -11.07 0.80
N PHE A 149 17.76 -12.31 0.49
CA PHE A 149 16.86 -13.45 0.64
C PHE A 149 16.27 -13.52 2.05
N SER A 150 17.09 -13.30 3.09
CA SER A 150 16.66 -13.29 4.49
C SER A 150 15.57 -12.26 4.79
N ASP A 151 15.62 -11.10 4.14
CA ASP A 151 14.66 -10.01 4.33
C ASP A 151 13.28 -10.36 3.76
N LEU A 152 13.22 -11.19 2.71
CA LEU A 152 11.98 -11.69 2.13
C LEU A 152 11.51 -12.97 2.82
N ALA A 153 12.44 -13.89 3.10
CA ALA A 153 12.15 -15.20 3.67
C ALA A 153 11.49 -15.12 5.05
N LYS A 154 11.79 -14.08 5.84
CA LYS A 154 11.10 -13.85 7.13
C LYS A 154 9.58 -13.66 6.99
N PHE A 155 9.07 -13.27 5.82
CA PHE A 155 7.64 -13.11 5.58
C PHE A 155 6.94 -14.42 5.18
N LEU A 156 7.66 -15.50 4.88
CA LEU A 156 7.04 -16.78 4.49
C LEU A 156 6.09 -17.36 5.57
N PRO A 157 6.42 -17.32 6.88
CA PRO A 157 5.46 -17.73 7.90
C PRO A 157 4.20 -16.87 7.93
N LEU A 158 4.32 -15.56 7.67
CA LEU A 158 3.17 -14.65 7.60
C LEU A 158 2.34 -14.90 6.33
N TYR A 159 2.98 -15.25 5.22
CA TYR A 159 2.30 -15.71 4.01
C TYR A 159 1.48 -16.98 4.28
N GLU A 160 2.06 -17.99 4.91
CA GLU A 160 1.32 -19.21 5.25
C GLU A 160 0.15 -18.91 6.20
N ARG A 161 0.36 -18.06 7.21
CA ARG A 161 -0.70 -17.66 8.15
C ARG A 161 -1.86 -16.95 7.45
N ASP A 162 -1.56 -15.93 6.65
CA ASP A 162 -2.57 -15.03 6.10
C ASP A 162 -3.12 -15.48 4.73
N PHE A 163 -2.62 -16.60 4.18
CA PHE A 163 -3.14 -17.16 2.93
C PHE A 163 -4.64 -17.47 3.01
N THR A 164 -5.10 -17.90 4.18
CA THR A 164 -6.50 -18.24 4.47
C THR A 164 -7.15 -17.19 5.39
N HIS A 165 -6.64 -15.94 5.39
CA HIS A 165 -7.15 -14.87 6.24
C HIS A 165 -8.63 -14.60 6.00
N GLY A 166 -9.41 -14.25 7.03
CA GLY A 166 -10.87 -14.04 6.90
C GLY A 166 -11.25 -12.93 5.91
N SER A 167 -10.43 -11.87 5.82
CA SER A 167 -10.62 -10.79 4.85
C SER A 167 -10.13 -11.17 3.45
N TYR A 168 -11.03 -11.08 2.47
CA TYR A 168 -10.71 -11.24 1.04
C TYR A 168 -9.64 -10.25 0.58
N PHE A 169 -9.70 -9.00 1.03
CA PHE A 169 -8.76 -7.96 0.61
C PHE A 169 -7.33 -8.25 1.08
N VAL A 170 -7.17 -8.77 2.31
CA VAL A 170 -5.87 -9.21 2.82
C VAL A 170 -5.34 -10.37 1.98
N ARG A 171 -6.15 -11.42 1.76
CA ARG A 171 -5.71 -12.58 0.96
C ARG A 171 -5.29 -12.17 -0.45
N LYS A 172 -6.10 -11.35 -1.11
CA LYS A 172 -5.82 -10.89 -2.47
C LYS A 172 -4.55 -10.03 -2.53
N THR A 173 -4.38 -9.12 -1.58
CA THR A 173 -3.17 -8.27 -1.48
C THR A 173 -1.93 -9.13 -1.22
N LEU A 174 -2.03 -10.10 -0.31
CA LEU A 174 -0.95 -11.04 0.01
C LEU A 174 -0.51 -11.82 -1.25
N VAL A 175 -1.46 -12.50 -1.91
CA VAL A 175 -1.17 -13.32 -3.09
C VAL A 175 -0.53 -12.49 -4.20
N ASN A 176 -1.15 -11.36 -4.57
CA ASN A 176 -0.60 -10.48 -5.60
C ASN A 176 0.80 -9.96 -5.23
N SER A 177 1.02 -9.61 -3.95
CA SER A 177 2.33 -9.12 -3.50
C SER A 177 3.40 -10.19 -3.59
N PHE A 178 3.09 -11.44 -3.23
CA PHE A 178 4.04 -12.55 -3.31
C PHE A 178 4.30 -13.01 -4.75
N GLN A 179 3.34 -12.86 -5.66
CA GLN A 179 3.56 -13.04 -7.10
C GLN A 179 4.58 -12.01 -7.62
N GLU A 180 4.37 -10.72 -7.30
CA GLU A 180 5.29 -9.67 -7.72
C GLU A 180 6.68 -9.85 -7.11
N VAL A 181 6.76 -10.23 -5.83
CA VAL A 181 8.04 -10.53 -5.16
C VAL A 181 8.74 -11.70 -5.85
N ALA A 182 8.04 -12.79 -6.18
CA ALA A 182 8.62 -13.93 -6.89
C ALA A 182 9.16 -13.52 -8.28
N PHE A 183 8.39 -12.74 -9.03
CA PHE A 183 8.77 -12.24 -10.36
C PHE A 183 9.99 -11.31 -10.30
N ARG A 184 10.03 -10.39 -9.33
CA ARG A 184 11.12 -9.40 -9.22
C ARG A 184 12.37 -9.93 -8.54
N LYS A 185 12.24 -11.00 -7.75
CA LYS A 185 13.30 -11.57 -6.90
C LYS A 185 13.24 -13.10 -6.96
N PRO A 186 13.64 -13.73 -8.09
CA PRO A 186 13.43 -15.16 -8.34
C PRO A 186 14.05 -16.08 -7.29
N GLY A 187 15.07 -15.63 -6.54
CA GLY A 187 15.67 -16.40 -5.46
C GLY A 187 14.71 -16.80 -4.32
N ILE A 188 13.54 -16.15 -4.18
CA ILE A 188 12.52 -16.49 -3.18
C ILE A 188 11.38 -17.37 -3.73
N LYS A 189 11.35 -17.60 -5.06
CA LYS A 189 10.28 -18.32 -5.76
C LYS A 189 10.09 -19.75 -5.22
N ASP A 190 11.15 -20.53 -5.11
CA ASP A 190 11.07 -21.92 -4.66
C ASP A 190 10.50 -22.05 -3.23
N PRO A 191 10.93 -21.24 -2.25
CA PRO A 191 10.27 -21.17 -0.95
C PRO A 191 8.77 -20.86 -1.01
N ILE A 192 8.35 -19.92 -1.87
CA ILE A 192 6.93 -19.58 -2.04
C ILE A 192 6.16 -20.76 -2.63
N ILE A 193 6.71 -21.43 -3.65
CA ILE A 193 6.12 -22.65 -4.25
C ILE A 193 5.95 -23.73 -3.17
N LYS A 194 6.98 -23.96 -2.34
CA LYS A 194 6.94 -24.96 -1.27
C LYS A 194 5.85 -24.64 -0.25
N ALA A 195 5.78 -23.40 0.22
CA ALA A 195 4.74 -22.93 1.14
C ALA A 195 3.33 -23.10 0.53
N THR A 196 3.17 -22.73 -0.75
CA THR A 196 1.88 -22.80 -1.46
C THR A 196 1.42 -24.24 -1.68
N LYS A 197 2.33 -25.18 -2.00
CA LYS A 197 2.00 -26.61 -2.10
C LYS A 197 1.54 -27.18 -0.76
N LYS A 198 2.17 -26.77 0.35
CA LYS A 198 1.73 -27.15 1.70
C LYS A 198 0.32 -26.62 1.97
N LEU A 199 0.07 -25.34 1.69
CA LEU A 199 -1.25 -24.72 1.84
C LEU A 199 -2.31 -25.44 0.99
N LEU A 200 -2.00 -25.79 -0.25
CA LEU A 200 -2.89 -26.54 -1.12
C LEU A 200 -3.31 -27.87 -0.48
N GLN A 201 -2.35 -28.65 0.01
CA GLN A 201 -2.62 -29.94 0.67
C GLN A 201 -3.49 -29.80 1.93
N GLN A 202 -3.34 -28.70 2.66
CA GLN A 202 -4.11 -28.43 3.89
C GLN A 202 -5.53 -27.93 3.64
N ASN A 203 -5.84 -27.48 2.42
CA ASN A 203 -7.07 -26.77 2.10
C ASN A 203 -7.87 -27.41 0.95
N ILE A 204 -7.61 -28.69 0.65
CA ILE A 204 -8.36 -29.45 -0.36
C ILE A 204 -9.86 -29.43 -0.02
N GLY A 205 -10.70 -29.15 -1.01
CA GLY A 205 -12.16 -29.05 -0.88
C GLY A 205 -12.66 -27.74 -0.28
N THR A 206 -11.79 -26.76 -0.07
CA THR A 206 -12.16 -25.41 0.42
C THR A 206 -11.99 -24.36 -0.68
N GLU A 207 -12.50 -23.14 -0.44
CA GLU A 207 -12.27 -22.01 -1.36
C GLU A 207 -10.79 -21.67 -1.58
N PHE A 208 -9.92 -22.02 -0.63
CA PHE A 208 -8.48 -21.73 -0.71
C PHE A 208 -7.72 -22.71 -1.60
N GLU A 209 -8.32 -23.85 -1.97
CA GLU A 209 -7.74 -24.78 -2.94
C GLU A 209 -7.47 -24.09 -4.28
N LEU A 210 -8.50 -23.44 -4.83
CA LEU A 210 -8.42 -22.72 -6.10
C LEU A 210 -7.40 -21.58 -6.03
N GLN A 211 -7.40 -20.81 -4.94
CA GLN A 211 -6.41 -19.74 -4.73
C GLN A 211 -4.98 -20.28 -4.73
N ALA A 212 -4.73 -21.44 -4.11
CA ALA A 212 -3.40 -22.06 -4.10
C ALA A 212 -3.00 -22.63 -5.47
N GLN A 213 -3.95 -23.22 -6.21
CA GLN A 213 -3.74 -23.68 -7.59
C GLN A 213 -3.40 -22.51 -8.52
N ASP A 214 -4.16 -21.42 -8.45
CA ASP A 214 -3.93 -20.20 -9.23
C ASP A 214 -2.56 -19.59 -8.91
N MET A 215 -2.21 -19.52 -7.63
CA MET A 215 -0.91 -19.02 -7.20
C MET A 215 0.22 -19.89 -7.79
N LEU A 216 0.14 -21.21 -7.70
CA LEU A 216 1.12 -22.12 -8.29
C LEU A 216 1.18 -21.99 -9.82
N HIS A 217 0.05 -21.79 -10.47
CA HIS A 217 -0.01 -21.57 -11.91
C HIS A 217 0.74 -20.29 -12.32
N VAL A 218 0.44 -19.17 -11.65
CA VAL A 218 1.09 -17.87 -11.92
C VAL A 218 2.60 -17.95 -11.67
N LEU A 219 3.03 -18.62 -10.59
CA LEU A 219 4.45 -18.77 -10.29
C LEU A 219 5.22 -19.50 -11.40
N ASN A 220 4.60 -20.29 -12.28
CA ASN A 220 5.31 -20.88 -13.42
C ASN A 220 5.81 -19.83 -14.42
N TYR A 221 5.18 -18.65 -14.46
CA TYR A 221 5.52 -17.54 -15.35
C TYR A 221 6.31 -16.43 -14.65
N CYS A 222 6.51 -16.54 -13.33
CA CYS A 222 7.34 -15.63 -12.55
C CYS A 222 8.83 -15.85 -12.76
#